data_AF-A0A351I979-F1
#
_entry.id   AF-A0A351I979-F1
#
_cell.length_a   1.000
_cell.length_b   1.000
_cell.length_c   1.000
_cell.angle_alpha   90.00
_cell.angle_beta   90.00
_cell.angle_gamma   90.00
#
_symmetry.space_group_name_H-M   'P 1'
#
loop_
_entity.id
_entity.type
_entity.pdbx_description
1 polymer ?
#
loop_
_entity_poly.entity_id
_entity_poly.type
_entity_poly.pdbx_seq_one_letter_code
_entity_poly.pdbx_strand_id
1 'polypeptide(L)' 'MSHEGHGKASQEKSAAIDAGNKICPVTGEEIDEVAKATYEYEGKIYNFCCAGCIDEFKKEPQKYIDKVIQELESAKDAT' A
#
# COMPACT_ATOMS: atom_id res chain seq x y z
N MET A 1 10.00 36.81 -1.18
CA MET A 1 8.69 36.31 -1.61
C MET A 1 8.58 34.84 -1.19
N SER A 2 7.59 34.57 -0.35
CA SER A 2 6.96 33.30 0.01
C SER A 2 7.75 31.99 -0.18
N HIS A 3 8.31 31.48 0.91
CA HIS A 3 8.40 30.03 1.10
C HIS A 3 6.99 29.49 1.36
N GLU A 4 6.34 29.00 0.33
CA GLU A 4 5.14 28.17 0.48
C GLU A 4 5.59 26.75 0.85
N GLY A 5 5.89 26.59 2.14
CA GLY A 5 5.95 25.27 2.75
C GLY A 5 4.55 24.68 2.79
N HIS A 6 4.27 23.75 1.89
CA HIS A 6 3.21 22.76 2.08
C HIS A 6 3.84 21.48 2.62
N GLY A 7 3.98 21.44 3.93
CA GLY A 7 4.21 20.19 4.66
C GLY A 7 2.96 19.32 4.62
N LYS A 8 3.08 18.13 4.03
CA LYS A 8 2.34 16.90 4.34
C LYS A 8 3.29 15.75 3.94
N ALA A 9 3.64 14.78 4.76
CA ALA A 9 2.99 14.24 5.93
C ALA A 9 4.03 13.98 7.03
N SER A 10 3.66 14.40 8.24
CA SER A 10 4.29 14.01 9.48
C SER A 10 4.35 12.48 9.55
N GLN A 11 5.56 11.95 9.49
CA GLN A 11 5.88 10.60 9.93
C GLN A 11 5.67 10.56 11.45
N GLU A 12 4.62 9.90 11.90
CA GLU A 12 4.56 9.19 13.18
C GLU A 12 3.34 8.26 13.16
N LYS A 13 3.50 7.01 12.69
CA LYS A 13 2.54 5.94 13.01
C LYS A 13 3.26 4.61 13.19
N SER A 14 3.99 4.55 14.30
CA SER A 14 4.52 3.32 14.88
C SER A 14 3.36 2.40 15.27
N ALA A 15 3.05 1.42 14.42
CA ALA A 15 2.42 0.13 14.74
C ALA A 15 2.24 -0.75 13.49
N ALA A 16 2.15 -0.14 12.30
CA ALA A 16 1.95 -0.87 11.05
C ALA A 16 3.08 -0.61 10.06
N ILE A 17 3.68 -1.70 9.55
CA ILE A 17 4.74 -1.64 8.55
C ILE A 17 4.12 -1.50 7.16
N ASP A 18 4.63 -0.60 6.34
CA ASP A 18 4.25 -0.58 4.92
C ASP A 18 4.62 -1.89 4.23
N ALA A 19 3.64 -2.50 3.57
CA ALA A 19 3.89 -3.65 2.70
C ALA A 19 4.78 -3.25 1.53
N GLY A 20 4.77 -1.96 1.14
CA GLY A 20 5.62 -1.46 0.04
C GLY A 20 5.16 -1.90 -1.35
N ASN A 21 3.94 -2.45 -1.48
CA ASN A 21 3.40 -2.83 -2.77
C ASN A 21 3.12 -1.59 -3.63
N LYS A 22 3.74 -1.54 -4.82
CA LYS A 22 3.55 -0.48 -5.82
C LYS A 22 2.54 -0.86 -6.91
N ILE A 23 2.17 -2.12 -7.00
CA ILE A 23 1.14 -2.63 -7.90
C ILE A 23 -0.12 -2.94 -7.08
N CYS A 24 -1.28 -2.57 -7.64
CA CYS A 24 -2.58 -2.83 -7.06
C CYS A 24 -2.86 -4.33 -7.15
N PRO A 25 -3.03 -5.04 -6.02
CA PRO A 25 -3.24 -6.49 -6.06
C PRO A 25 -4.60 -6.88 -6.63
N VAL A 26 -5.53 -5.93 -6.68
CA VAL A 26 -6.89 -6.10 -7.20
C VAL A 26 -6.90 -5.97 -8.72
N THR A 27 -6.47 -4.81 -9.24
CA THR A 27 -6.54 -4.52 -10.68
C THR A 27 -5.28 -4.93 -11.45
N GLY A 28 -4.14 -5.09 -10.77
CA GLY A 28 -2.84 -5.34 -11.39
C GLY A 28 -2.16 -4.09 -11.96
N GLU A 29 -2.67 -2.89 -11.65
CA GLU A 29 -2.15 -1.62 -12.17
C GLU A 29 -1.18 -0.95 -11.20
N GLU A 30 -0.30 -0.08 -11.72
CA GLU A 30 0.58 0.74 -10.88
C GLU A 30 -0.23 1.67 -9.96
N ILE A 31 0.22 1.77 -8.72
CA ILE A 31 -0.38 2.59 -7.69
C ILE A 31 0.28 3.96 -7.72
N ASP A 32 -0.54 4.98 -7.92
CA ASP A 32 -0.08 6.37 -7.93
C ASP A 32 0.16 6.87 -6.49
N GLU A 33 1.39 7.26 -6.14
CA GLU A 33 1.72 7.62 -4.75
C GLU A 33 0.94 8.82 -4.21
N VAL A 34 0.42 9.65 -5.11
CA VAL A 34 -0.33 10.86 -4.79
C VAL A 34 -1.82 10.56 -4.58
N ALA A 35 -2.37 9.59 -5.32
CA ALA A 35 -3.79 9.23 -5.31
C ALA A 35 -4.10 7.88 -4.64
N LYS A 36 -3.07 7.17 -4.15
CA LYS A 36 -3.23 5.85 -3.54
C LYS A 36 -4.10 5.86 -2.29
N ALA A 37 -4.88 4.81 -2.16
CA ALA A 37 -5.56 4.47 -0.93
C ALA A 37 -4.73 3.46 -0.14
N THR A 38 -4.68 3.60 1.18
CA THR A 38 -3.95 2.67 2.06
C THR A 38 -4.91 2.00 3.02
N TYR A 39 -4.68 0.72 3.29
CA TYR A 39 -5.46 -0.05 4.25
C TYR A 39 -4.55 -0.88 5.15
N GLU A 40 -4.75 -0.74 6.46
CA GLU A 40 -4.02 -1.49 7.47
C GLU A 40 -4.70 -2.84 7.69
N TYR A 41 -3.94 -3.92 7.53
CA TYR A 41 -4.41 -5.28 7.77
C TYR A 41 -3.26 -6.11 8.35
N GLU A 42 -3.51 -6.81 9.47
CA GLU A 42 -2.49 -7.61 10.18
C GLU A 42 -1.20 -6.85 10.52
N GLY A 43 -1.31 -5.55 10.85
CA GLY A 43 -0.14 -4.71 11.13
C GLY A 43 0.72 -4.40 9.89
N LYS A 44 0.20 -4.67 8.70
CA LYS A 44 0.81 -4.27 7.41
C LYS A 44 -0.08 -3.25 6.70
N ILE A 45 0.52 -2.22 6.11
CA ILE A 45 -0.18 -1.21 5.31
C ILE A 45 -0.09 -1.61 3.84
N TYR A 46 -1.23 -1.98 3.26
CA TYR A 46 -1.37 -2.29 1.85
C TYR A 46 -1.80 -1.04 1.08
N ASN A 47 -1.17 -0.81 -0.06
CA ASN A 47 -1.48 0.28 -0.96
C ASN A 47 -2.42 -0.20 -2.07
N PHE A 48 -3.30 0.67 -2.52
CA PHE A 48 -4.29 0.40 -3.57
C PHE A 48 -4.41 1.60 -4.49
N CYS A 49 -4.73 1.36 -5.77
CA CYS A 49 -4.89 2.45 -6.74
C CYS A 49 -6.12 3.31 -6.46
N CYS A 50 -7.14 2.79 -5.78
CA CYS A 50 -8.36 3.51 -5.44
C CYS A 50 -9.07 2.91 -4.21
N ALA A 51 -10.03 3.66 -3.65
CA ALA A 51 -10.85 3.19 -2.53
C ALA A 51 -11.70 1.96 -2.89
N GLY A 52 -12.15 1.83 -4.14
CA GLY A 52 -12.94 0.66 -4.58
C GLY A 52 -12.16 -0.65 -4.50
N CYS A 53 -10.84 -0.60 -4.70
CA CYS A 53 -9.97 -1.76 -4.52
C CYS A 53 -9.91 -2.20 -3.05
N ILE A 54 -10.09 -1.30 -2.08
CA ILE A 54 -10.17 -1.67 -0.67
C ILE A 54 -11.43 -2.51 -0.41
N ASP A 55 -12.56 -2.18 -1.04
CA ASP A 55 -13.78 -2.97 -0.88
C ASP A 55 -13.67 -4.35 -1.51
N GLU A 56 -13.01 -4.50 -2.67
CA GLU A 56 -12.66 -5.81 -3.21
C GLU A 56 -11.70 -6.57 -2.29
N PHE A 57 -10.67 -5.88 -1.80
CA PHE A 57 -9.72 -6.45 -0.85
C PHE A 57 -10.41 -6.98 0.39
N LYS A 58 -11.37 -6.24 0.96
CA LYS A 58 -12.13 -6.68 2.15
C LYS A 58 -12.99 -7.93 1.89
N LYS A 59 -13.39 -8.20 0.64
CA LYS A 59 -14.13 -9.42 0.29
C LYS A 59 -13.23 -10.66 0.32
N GLU A 60 -12.03 -10.55 -0.22
CA GLU A 60 -11.05 -11.65 -0.29
C GLU A 60 -9.65 -11.24 0.19
N PRO A 61 -9.47 -10.78 1.44
CA PRO A 61 -8.22 -10.15 1.86
C PRO A 61 -7.03 -11.10 1.78
N GLN A 62 -7.20 -12.34 2.25
CA GLN A 62 -6.20 -13.41 2.18
C GLN A 62 -5.64 -13.61 0.76
N LYS A 63 -6.49 -13.65 -0.27
CA LYS A 63 -6.08 -13.88 -1.66
C LYS A 63 -5.19 -12.76 -2.20
N TYR A 64 -5.52 -11.52 -1.88
CA TYR A 64 -4.73 -10.36 -2.31
C TYR A 64 -3.46 -10.20 -1.46
N ILE A 65 -3.54 -10.49 -0.17
CA ILE A 65 -2.39 -10.50 0.74
C ILE A 65 -1.35 -11.51 0.28
N ASP A 66 -1.76 -12.73 -0.05
CA ASP A 66 -0.87 -13.80 -0.49
C ASP A 66 -0.12 -13.37 -1.77
N LYS A 67 -0.82 -12.78 -2.74
CA LYS A 67 -0.21 -12.17 -3.93
C LYS A 67 0.84 -11.10 -3.59
N VAL A 68 0.48 -10.17 -2.70
CA VAL A 68 1.37 -9.07 -2.31
C VAL A 68 2.59 -9.59 -1.56
N ILE A 69 2.38 -10.49 -0.59
CA ILE A 69 3.45 -11.11 0.18
C ILE A 69 4.36 -11.92 -0.75
N GLN A 70 3.82 -12.72 -1.66
CA GLN A 70 4.60 -13.51 -2.62
C GLN A 70 5.50 -12.62 -3.50
N GLU A 71 4.99 -11.48 -4.00
CA GLU A 71 5.78 -10.48 -4.74
C GLU A 71 6.90 -9.87 -3.88
N LEU A 72 6.59 -9.52 -2.63
CA LEU A 72 7.53 -8.84 -1.72
C LEU A 72 8.58 -9.79 -1.13
N GLU A 73 8.22 -11.04 -0.85
CA GLU A 73 9.13 -12.10 -0.41
C GLU A 73 10.08 -12.48 -1.54
N SER A 74 9.56 -12.66 -2.76
CA SER A 74 10.37 -12.94 -3.94
C SER A 74 11.35 -11.81 -4.26
N ALA A 75 11.01 -10.56 -3.92
CA ALA A 75 11.90 -9.41 -4.08
C ALA A 75 12.94 -9.24 -2.95
N LYS A 76 12.76 -9.88 -1.78
CA LYS A 76 13.66 -9.77 -0.63
C LYS A 76 14.74 -10.86 -0.55
N ASP A 77 14.49 -12.04 -1.12
CA ASP A 77 15.42 -13.19 -1.08
C ASP A 77 16.48 -13.19 -2.20
N ALA A 78 16.55 -12.14 -3.02
CA ALA A 78 17.54 -12.01 -4.10
C ALA A 78 18.79 -11.18 -3.73
N THR A 79 19.04 -10.93 -2.42
CA THR A 79 20.23 -10.19 -1.95
C THR A 79 21.07 -10.95 -0.94
#